data_AF-A0A8J5B5F3-F1
#
_entry.id   AF-A0A8J5B5F3-F1
#
_cell.length_a   1.000
_cell.length_b   1.000
_cell.length_c   1.000
_cell.angle_alpha   90.00
_cell.angle_beta   90.00
_cell.angle_gamma   90.00
#
_symmetry.space_group_name_H-M   'P 1'
#
loop_
_entity.id
_entity.type
_entity.pdbx_description
1 polymer ?
#
loop_
_entity_poly.entity_id
_entity_poly.type
_entity_poly.pdbx_seq_one_letter_code
_entity_poly.pdbx_strand_id
1 'polypeptide(L)'
;MTETKQITKNSSIHDTVEQSHKTLLEDKQVRLSATGKGCTKIITVAQLVKQLTTKFGEKDTGKTVYQYNRISNDESGEKPVPRLDIVLSLQKSIELDSPEWTLQTDMPVHPKTKGKKA
;
A
#
# COMPACT_ATOMS: atom_id res chain seq x y z
N MET A 1 1.48 -1.02 -16.32
CA MET A 1 2.68 -1.82 -15.94
C MET A 1 2.85 -1.74 -14.43
N THR A 2 3.10 -2.86 -13.76
CA THR A 2 3.17 -2.95 -12.28
C THR A 2 4.57 -3.34 -11.84
N GLU A 3 5.25 -2.51 -11.06
CA GLU A 3 6.57 -2.80 -10.51
C GLU A 3 6.44 -3.51 -9.17
N THR A 4 7.03 -4.70 -9.05
CA THR A 4 6.97 -5.50 -7.82
C THR A 4 8.23 -5.31 -6.98
N LYS A 5 8.05 -5.03 -5.68
CA LYS A 5 9.12 -4.91 -4.69
C LYS A 5 8.90 -5.91 -3.56
N GLN A 6 9.87 -6.81 -3.38
CA GLN A 6 9.88 -7.76 -2.27
C GLN A 6 10.46 -7.10 -1.01
N ILE A 7 9.67 -7.07 0.06
CA ILE A 7 10.05 -6.45 1.34
C ILE A 7 10.47 -7.53 2.32
N THR A 8 11.69 -7.41 2.81
CA THR A 8 12.29 -8.31 3.79
C THR A 8 12.57 -7.58 5.09
N LYS A 9 12.93 -8.34 6.14
CA LYS A 9 13.36 -7.77 7.43
C LYS A 9 14.57 -6.83 7.31
N ASN A 10 15.37 -6.92 6.24
CA ASN A 10 16.56 -6.09 6.03
C ASN A 10 16.34 -4.94 5.03
N SER A 11 15.20 -4.89 4.35
CA SER A 11 14.91 -3.81 3.40
C SER A 11 14.90 -2.44 4.09
N SER A 12 15.56 -1.46 3.48
CA SER A 12 15.52 -0.05 3.90
C SER A 12 14.12 0.52 3.66
N ILE A 13 13.51 1.06 4.72
CA ILE A 13 12.18 1.69 4.61
C ILE A 13 12.27 2.94 3.76
N HIS A 14 13.28 3.79 4.02
CA HIS A 14 13.48 5.07 3.33
C HIS A 14 13.57 4.87 1.81
N ASP A 15 14.49 4.04 1.35
CA ASP A 15 14.76 3.87 -0.09
C ASP A 15 13.58 3.20 -0.80
N THR A 16 12.91 2.27 -0.12
CA THR A 16 11.71 1.63 -0.66
C THR A 16 10.58 2.65 -0.84
N VAL A 17 10.37 3.54 0.14
CA VAL A 17 9.35 4.59 0.07
C VAL A 17 9.66 5.56 -1.07
N GLU A 18 10.91 6.05 -1.16
CA GLU A 18 11.30 7.02 -2.18
C GLU A 18 11.16 6.45 -3.60
N GLN A 19 11.65 5.22 -3.83
CA GLN A 19 11.52 4.57 -5.14
C GLN A 19 10.06 4.31 -5.50
N SER A 20 9.26 3.80 -4.56
CA SER A 20 7.83 3.51 -4.81
C SER A 20 7.04 4.78 -5.11
N HIS A 21 7.34 5.88 -4.42
CA HIS A 21 6.76 7.18 -4.71
C HIS A 21 7.11 7.65 -6.13
N LYS A 22 8.38 7.58 -6.55
CA LYS A 22 8.79 7.92 -7.92
C LYS A 22 8.08 7.08 -8.97
N THR A 23 8.02 5.76 -8.77
CA THR A 23 7.28 4.84 -9.67
C THR A 23 5.80 5.25 -9.80
N LEU A 24 5.13 5.61 -8.69
CA LEU A 24 3.73 6.06 -8.74
C LEU A 24 3.56 7.36 -9.52
N LEU A 25 4.49 8.32 -9.39
CA LEU A 25 4.45 9.59 -10.13
C LEU A 25 4.66 9.41 -11.64
N GLU A 26 5.28 8.31 -12.07
CA GLU A 26 5.37 7.91 -13.48
C GLU A 26 4.09 7.22 -14.00
N ASP A 27 2.96 7.35 -13.29
CA ASP A 27 1.67 6.70 -13.58
C ASP A 27 1.75 5.15 -13.67
N LYS A 28 2.77 4.56 -13.02
CA LYS A 28 2.88 3.10 -12.86
C LYS A 28 2.27 2.64 -11.54
N GLN A 29 1.98 1.35 -11.46
CA GLN A 29 1.51 0.72 -10.21
C GLN A 29 2.71 0.16 -9.43
N VAL A 30 2.62 0.15 -8.10
CA VAL A 30 3.61 -0.48 -7.23
C VAL A 30 2.96 -1.63 -6.48
N ARG A 31 3.54 -2.83 -6.58
CA ARG A 31 3.19 -4.01 -5.79
C ARG A 31 4.26 -4.24 -4.74
N LEU A 32 3.92 -4.08 -3.47
CA LEU A 32 4.75 -4.47 -2.35
C LEU A 32 4.35 -5.89 -1.93
N SER A 33 5.32 -6.75 -1.63
CA SER A 33 5.07 -8.15 -1.23
C SER A 33 5.97 -8.54 -0.07
N ALA A 34 5.41 -9.16 0.97
CA ALA A 34 6.16 -9.62 2.13
C ALA A 34 5.57 -10.89 2.73
N THR A 35 6.39 -11.66 3.43
CA THR A 35 5.96 -12.84 4.19
C THR A 35 6.39 -12.76 5.65
N GLY A 36 5.62 -13.39 6.54
CA GLY A 36 5.92 -13.54 7.96
C GLY A 36 6.27 -12.22 8.65
N LYS A 37 7.50 -12.12 9.19
CA LYS A 37 7.98 -10.92 9.90
C LYS A 37 8.13 -9.69 9.00
N GLY A 38 8.13 -9.86 7.67
CA GLY A 38 8.14 -8.76 6.72
C GLY A 38 6.80 -8.02 6.62
N CYS A 39 5.69 -8.66 7.00
CA CYS A 39 4.33 -8.12 6.88
C CYS A 39 4.11 -6.83 7.71
N THR A 40 4.77 -6.67 8.85
CA THR A 40 4.69 -5.41 9.60
C THR A 40 5.39 -4.27 8.86
N LYS A 41 6.53 -4.54 8.23
CA LYS A 41 7.32 -3.52 7.53
C LYS A 41 6.63 -3.03 6.27
N ILE A 42 6.01 -3.92 5.49
CA ILE A 42 5.26 -3.55 4.29
C ILE A 42 4.10 -2.58 4.61
N ILE A 43 3.41 -2.75 5.75
CA ILE A 43 2.37 -1.82 6.18
C ILE A 43 2.98 -0.42 6.43
N THR A 44 4.12 -0.36 7.13
CA THR A 44 4.83 0.91 7.36
C THR A 44 5.22 1.60 6.05
N VAL A 45 5.81 0.85 5.12
CA VAL A 45 6.20 1.36 3.79
C VAL A 45 4.97 1.88 3.04
N ALA A 46 3.89 1.09 2.95
CA ALA A 46 2.68 1.47 2.24
C ALA A 46 2.05 2.75 2.80
N GLN A 47 2.00 2.88 4.13
CA GLN A 47 1.48 4.07 4.81
C GLN A 47 2.31 5.32 4.49
N LEU A 48 3.64 5.20 4.54
CA LEU A 48 4.55 6.31 4.23
C LEU A 48 4.49 6.72 2.76
N VAL A 49 4.42 5.75 1.83
CA VAL A 49 4.24 6.04 0.40
C VAL A 49 2.93 6.79 0.17
N LYS A 50 1.81 6.36 0.78
CA LYS A 50 0.54 7.09 0.66
C LYS A 50 0.64 8.50 1.21
N GLN A 51 1.20 8.68 2.41
CA GLN A 51 1.35 10.02 3.00
C GLN A 51 2.23 10.95 2.15
N LEU A 52 3.34 10.44 1.63
CA LEU A 52 4.24 11.20 0.77
C LEU A 52 3.54 11.56 -0.53
N THR A 53 2.98 10.57 -1.23
CA THR A 53 2.33 10.77 -2.52
C THR A 53 1.04 11.58 -2.41
N THR A 54 0.27 11.53 -1.33
CA THR A 54 -0.90 12.42 -1.14
C THR A 54 -0.47 13.87 -0.92
N LYS A 55 0.57 14.12 -0.10
CA LYS A 55 1.09 15.48 0.15
C LYS A 55 1.59 16.17 -1.13
N PHE A 56 2.23 15.42 -2.02
CA PHE A 56 2.70 15.93 -3.32
C PHE A 56 1.63 15.84 -4.41
N GLY A 57 0.89 14.74 -4.45
CA GLY A 57 -0.12 14.42 -5.46
C GLY A 57 -1.35 15.32 -5.42
N GLU A 58 -1.79 15.80 -4.25
CA GLU A 58 -2.88 16.78 -4.18
C GLU A 58 -2.53 18.12 -4.84
N LYS A 59 -1.25 18.49 -4.87
CA LYS A 59 -0.79 19.76 -5.47
C LYS A 59 -0.44 19.63 -6.95
N ASP A 60 0.23 18.54 -7.33
CA ASP A 60 0.83 18.43 -8.67
C ASP A 60 0.03 17.56 -9.64
N THR A 61 -0.75 16.59 -9.16
CA THR A 61 -1.47 15.63 -10.04
C THR A 61 -2.98 15.58 -9.81
N GLY A 62 -3.47 16.05 -8.66
CA GLY A 62 -4.87 15.91 -8.23
C GLY A 62 -5.31 14.46 -8.03
N LYS A 63 -4.38 13.49 -7.98
CA LYS A 63 -4.70 12.06 -7.96
C LYS A 63 -4.62 11.47 -6.54
N THR A 64 -5.65 10.72 -6.16
CA THR A 64 -5.70 9.93 -4.93
C THR A 64 -4.91 8.63 -5.09
N VAL A 65 -4.17 8.23 -4.05
CA VAL A 65 -3.54 6.90 -4.01
C VAL A 65 -4.55 5.86 -3.56
N TYR A 66 -4.93 4.97 -4.47
CA TYR A 66 -5.73 3.78 -4.20
C TYR A 66 -4.84 2.65 -3.72
N GLN A 67 -5.33 1.89 -2.74
CA GLN A 67 -4.61 0.77 -2.14
C GLN A 67 -5.47 -0.50 -2.22
N TYR A 68 -4.88 -1.57 -2.74
CA TYR A 68 -5.49 -2.90 -2.80
C TYR A 68 -4.65 -3.85 -1.99
N ASN A 69 -5.28 -4.63 -1.11
CA ASN A 69 -4.60 -5.59 -0.25
C ASN A 69 -5.02 -7.02 -0.60
N ARG A 70 -4.08 -7.96 -0.58
CA ARG A 70 -4.34 -9.39 -0.65
C ARG A 70 -3.55 -10.10 0.44
N ILE A 71 -4.22 -10.97 1.18
CA ILE A 71 -3.60 -11.83 2.19
C ILE A 71 -3.70 -13.26 1.69
N SER A 72 -2.57 -13.96 1.69
CA SER A 72 -2.49 -15.37 1.32
C SER A 72 -1.51 -16.10 2.24
N ASN A 73 -1.31 -17.40 2.03
CA ASN A 73 -0.26 -18.16 2.70
C ASN A 73 0.83 -18.53 1.69
N ASP A 74 2.09 -18.44 2.13
CA ASP A 74 3.23 -19.02 1.45
C ASP A 74 3.44 -20.45 2.00
N GLU A 75 3.28 -21.43 1.12
CA GLU A 75 3.38 -22.86 1.43
C GLU A 75 4.76 -23.44 1.08
N SER A 76 5.74 -22.60 0.75
CA SER A 76 7.09 -23.05 0.36
C SER A 76 7.91 -23.67 1.50
N GLY A 77 7.45 -23.59 2.75
CA GLY A 77 8.12 -24.16 3.93
C GLY A 77 7.29 -25.21 4.67
N GLU A 78 7.86 -25.81 5.72
CA GLU A 78 7.20 -26.85 6.53
C GLU A 78 5.91 -26.38 7.22
N LYS A 79 5.73 -25.06 7.40
CA LYS A 79 4.52 -24.46 7.97
C LYS A 79 4.07 -23.29 7.10
N PRO A 80 2.75 -23.12 6.89
CA PRO A 80 2.24 -21.99 6.13
C PRO A 80 2.62 -20.68 6.82
N VAL A 81 3.21 -19.76 6.06
CA VAL A 81 3.60 -18.44 6.53
C VAL A 81 2.69 -17.40 5.89
N PRO A 82 2.10 -16.45 6.63
CA PRO A 82 1.25 -15.44 6.02
C PRO A 82 2.05 -14.57 5.05
N ARG A 83 1.45 -14.31 3.88
CA ARG A 83 1.91 -13.38 2.86
C ARG A 83 0.94 -12.21 2.77
N LEU A 84 1.50 -11.02 2.67
CA LEU A 84 0.77 -9.79 2.42
C LEU A 84 1.30 -9.16 1.14
N ASP A 85 0.41 -9.00 0.16
CA ASP A 85 0.67 -8.19 -1.03
C ASP A 85 -0.18 -6.90 -0.94
N ILE A 86 0.43 -5.76 -1.26
CA ILE A 86 -0.21 -4.45 -1.31
C ILE A 86 0.07 -3.82 -2.67
N VAL A 87 -0.98 -3.51 -3.43
CA VAL A 87 -0.87 -2.72 -4.68
C VAL A 87 -1.28 -1.29 -4.42
N LEU A 88 -0.43 -0.35 -4.81
CA LEU A 88 -0.67 1.08 -4.79
C LEU A 88 -0.81 1.59 -6.23
N SER A 89 -1.79 2.46 -6.47
CA SER A 89 -2.11 3.01 -7.79
C SER A 89 -2.66 4.42 -7.69
N LEU A 90 -2.34 5.29 -8.65
CA LEU A 90 -3.02 6.59 -8.81
C LEU A 90 -4.35 6.49 -9.59
N GLN A 91 -4.60 5.33 -10.22
CA GLN A 91 -5.84 5.04 -10.94
C GLN A 91 -6.76 4.17 -10.08
N LYS A 92 -8.04 4.54 -10.03
CA LYS A 92 -9.06 3.78 -9.31
C LYS A 92 -9.31 2.43 -9.98
N SER A 93 -9.52 2.40 -11.29
CA SER A 93 -9.75 1.15 -12.02
C SER A 93 -8.41 0.59 -12.47
N ILE A 94 -8.03 -0.59 -11.95
CA ILE A 94 -6.82 -1.29 -12.37
C ILE A 94 -7.14 -2.78 -12.61
N GLU A 95 -6.43 -3.38 -13.55
CA GLU A 95 -6.46 -4.83 -13.76
C GLU A 95 -5.62 -5.51 -12.67
N LEU A 96 -6.25 -6.43 -11.93
CA LEU A 96 -5.62 -7.22 -10.88
C LEU A 96 -5.65 -8.69 -11.27
N ASP A 97 -4.64 -9.43 -10.82
CA ASP A 97 -4.38 -10.84 -11.16
C ASP A 97 -5.33 -11.85 -10.51
N SER A 98 -6.16 -11.42 -9.56
CA SER A 98 -7.08 -12.28 -8.81
C SER A 98 -8.31 -11.48 -8.35
N PRO A 99 -9.47 -12.11 -8.10
CA PRO A 99 -10.60 -11.43 -7.45
C PRO A 99 -10.41 -11.21 -5.94
N GLU A 100 -9.39 -11.80 -5.31
CA GLU A 100 -9.18 -11.77 -3.84
C GLU A 100 -8.65 -10.44 -3.30
N TRP A 101 -8.42 -9.46 -4.17
CA TRP A 101 -7.95 -8.13 -3.76
C TRP A 101 -9.07 -7.32 -3.13
N THR A 102 -8.78 -6.75 -1.96
CA THR A 102 -9.68 -5.83 -1.27
C THR A 102 -9.21 -4.40 -1.45
N LEU A 103 -10.04 -3.54 -2.05
CA LEU A 103 -9.81 -2.10 -2.08
C LEU A 103 -9.94 -1.52 -0.66
N GLN A 104 -8.89 -0.88 -0.18
CA GLN A 104 -8.93 -0.15 1.07
C GLN A 104 -9.58 1.21 0.85
N THR A 105 -10.82 1.35 1.29
CA THR A 105 -11.52 2.63 1.36
C THR A 105 -11.03 3.44 2.56
N ASP A 106 -11.27 4.75 2.56
CA ASP A 106 -11.03 5.57 3.74
C ASP A 106 -11.72 4.95 4.96
N MET A 107 -10.97 4.82 6.05
CA MET A 107 -11.59 4.48 7.33
C MET A 107 -12.55 5.61 7.68
N PRO A 108 -13.83 5.34 8.00
CA PRO A 108 -14.68 6.37 8.57
C PRO A 108 -14.02 6.84 9.87
N VAL A 109 -13.47 8.05 9.83
CA VAL A 109 -13.06 8.73 11.05
C VAL A 109 -14.36 8.95 11.81
N HIS A 110 -14.48 8.35 13.01
CA HIS A 110 -15.65 8.57 13.87
C HIS A 110 -16.02 10.05 13.83
N PRO A 111 -17.30 10.40 13.60
CA PRO A 111 -17.70 11.79 13.52
C PRO A 111 -17.20 12.46 14.80
N LYS A 112 -16.35 13.49 14.64
CA LYS A 112 -15.95 14.32 15.76
C LYS A 112 -17.26 14.81 16.38
N THR A 113 -17.60 14.27 17.54
CA THR A 113 -18.75 14.73 18.32
C THR A 113 -18.53 16.22 18.49
N LYS A 114 -19.27 17.04 17.73
CA LYS A 114 -19.31 18.48 17.98
C LYS A 114 -19.90 18.59 19.38
N GLY A 115 -19.03 18.78 20.36
CA GLY A 115 -19.45 19.00 21.73
C GLY A 115 -20.51 20.10 21.70
N LYS A 116 -21.73 19.73 22.08
CA LYS A 116 -22.78 20.70 22.40
C LYS A 116 -22.15 21.66 23.40
N LYS A 117 -22.01 22.93 23.01
CA LYS A 117 -21.86 24.00 24.00
C LYS A 117 -23.16 23.98 24.81
N ALA A 118 -23.04 23.58 26.07
CA ALA A 118 -24.02 23.91 27.09
C ALA A 118 -23.89 25.39 27.45
#